data_AF-A0A317AHB6-F1
#
_entry.id   AF-A0A317AHB6-F1
#
_cell.length_a   1.000
_cell.length_b   1.000
_cell.length_c   1.000
_cell.angle_alpha   90.00
_cell.angle_beta   90.00
_cell.angle_gamma   90.00
#
_symmetry.space_group_name_H-M   'P 1'
#
loop_
_entity.id
_entity.type
_entity.pdbx_description
1 polymer ?
#
loop_
_entity_poly.entity_id
_entity_poly.type
_entity_poly.pdbx_seq_one_letter_code
_entity_poly.pdbx_strand_id
1 'polypeptide(L)'
;MPGNPPVATRTTWTLLLYLTSPATGCIGGETVFYPEPPKKKSKDPPPDPIAVGLQVGLALLHRHGADCMLHEGREVTSGEKWVIRTDLCVKR
;
A
#
# COMPACT_ATOMS: atom_id res chain seq x y z
N MET A 1 23.73 26.81 8.06
CA MET A 1 24.20 25.62 8.79
C MET A 1 24.44 24.52 7.76
N PRO A 2 25.67 24.01 7.58
CA PRO A 2 25.86 22.80 6.79
C PRO A 2 25.10 21.67 7.50
N GLY A 3 24.12 21.07 6.83
CA GLY A 3 23.37 19.94 7.37
C GLY A 3 24.26 18.70 7.50
N ASN A 4 23.87 17.75 8.35
CA ASN A 4 24.53 16.44 8.41
C ASN A 4 24.53 15.80 7.01
N PRO A 5 25.58 15.01 6.69
CA PRO A 5 25.62 14.30 5.42
C PRO A 5 24.44 13.32 5.31
N PRO A 6 23.88 13.12 4.10
CA PRO A 6 22.80 12.16 3.88
C PRO A 6 23.19 10.76 4.34
N VAL A 7 22.27 10.07 5.03
CA VAL A 7 22.46 8.67 5.45
C VAL A 7 21.88 7.75 4.39
N ALA A 8 22.68 6.79 3.91
CA ALA A 8 22.19 5.76 3.00
C ALA A 8 21.16 4.87 3.71
N THR A 9 19.97 4.74 3.12
CA THR A 9 18.85 3.99 3.69
C THR A 9 18.17 3.07 2.68
N ARG A 10 17.41 2.11 3.20
CA ARG A 10 16.52 1.20 2.47
C ARG A 10 15.12 1.36 3.04
N THR A 11 14.14 1.53 2.16
CA THR A 11 12.73 1.42 2.52
C THR A 11 12.37 -0.03 2.80
N THR A 12 11.70 -0.28 3.93
CA THR A 12 11.28 -1.62 4.37
C THR A 12 9.77 -1.78 4.45
N TRP A 13 9.05 -0.68 4.66
CA TRP A 13 7.60 -0.62 4.70
C TRP A 13 7.12 0.67 4.06
N THR A 14 5.94 0.61 3.44
CA THR A 14 5.15 1.77 3.03
C THR A 14 3.97 1.90 4.00
N LEU A 15 3.70 3.10 4.48
CA LEU A 15 2.49 3.48 5.19
C LEU A 15 1.64 4.39 4.29
N LEU A 16 0.37 4.04 4.13
CA LEU A 16 -0.65 4.86 3.49
C LEU A 16 -1.65 5.33 4.54
N LEU A 17 -1.93 6.63 4.58
CA LEU A 17 -3.02 7.21 5.37
C LEU A 17 -4.08 7.73 4.40
N TYR A 18 -5.28 7.17 4.47
CA TYR A 18 -6.40 7.56 3.60
C TYR A 18 -7.07 8.83 4.12
N LEU A 19 -7.20 9.82 3.24
CA LEU A 19 -7.84 11.10 3.55
C LEU A 19 -9.25 11.22 2.94
N THR A 20 -9.62 10.30 2.05
CA THR A 20 -10.96 10.23 1.45
C THR A 20 -11.62 8.86 1.65
N SER A 21 -12.94 8.83 1.44
CA SER A 21 -13.79 7.65 1.53
C SER A 21 -15.04 7.83 0.66
N PRO A 22 -15.91 6.81 0.54
CA PRO A 22 -17.23 6.99 -0.08
C PRO A 22 -18.06 8.11 0.56
N ALA A 23 -17.94 8.33 1.87
CA ALA A 23 -18.63 9.42 2.57
C ALA A 23 -18.13 10.81 2.17
N THR A 24 -16.94 10.93 1.59
CA THR A 24 -16.41 12.18 1.02
C THR A 24 -16.62 12.27 -0.49
N GLY A 25 -17.44 11.39 -1.08
CA GLY A 25 -17.73 11.36 -2.51
C GLY A 25 -16.70 10.61 -3.37
N CYS A 26 -15.74 9.88 -2.78
CA CYS A 26 -14.75 9.11 -3.52
C CYS A 26 -15.19 7.64 -3.64
N ILE A 27 -15.45 7.17 -4.86
CA ILE A 27 -15.93 5.82 -5.17
C ILE A 27 -14.86 5.05 -5.97
N GLY A 28 -14.71 3.75 -5.69
CA GLY A 28 -13.61 2.94 -6.18
C GLY A 28 -12.31 3.27 -5.45
N GLY A 29 -11.17 3.12 -6.13
CA GLY A 29 -9.88 3.53 -5.58
C GLY A 29 -9.31 2.61 -4.50
N GLU A 30 -9.83 1.41 -4.30
CA GLU A 30 -9.32 0.49 -3.28
C GLU A 30 -7.84 0.17 -3.50
N THR A 31 -7.09 -0.03 -2.41
CA THR A 31 -5.75 -0.61 -2.53
C THR A 31 -5.89 -2.12 -2.45
N VAL A 32 -5.52 -2.81 -3.53
CA VAL A 32 -5.70 -4.25 -3.65
C VAL A 32 -4.36 -4.95 -3.64
N PHE A 33 -4.27 -6.00 -2.84
CA PHE A 33 -3.09 -6.85 -2.73
C PHE A 33 -3.38 -8.22 -3.32
N TYR A 34 -2.40 -8.77 -4.02
CA TYR A 34 -2.47 -10.07 -4.69
C TYR A 34 -1.50 -11.04 -4.00
N PRO A 35 -1.98 -11.90 -3.09
CA PRO A 35 -1.13 -12.86 -2.42
C PRO A 35 -0.50 -13.84 -3.42
N GLU A 36 0.78 -14.17 -3.21
CA GLU A 36 1.43 -15.18 -4.02
C GLU A 36 0.78 -16.56 -3.81
N PRO A 37 0.62 -17.36 -4.87
CA PRO A 37 0.19 -18.74 -4.71
C PRO A 37 1.21 -19.53 -3.88
N PRO A 38 0.78 -20.53 -3.11
CA PRO A 38 1.67 -21.38 -2.33
C PRO A 38 2.80 -21.98 -3.19
N LYS A 39 4.03 -21.97 -2.67
CA LYS A 39 5.26 -22.39 -3.39
C LYS A 39 5.31 -23.88 -3.76
N LYS A 40 4.42 -24.72 -3.20
CA LYS A 40 4.30 -26.14 -3.57
C LYS A 40 3.27 -26.23 -4.69
N LYS A 41 3.42 -27.22 -5.60
CA LYS A 41 2.42 -27.59 -6.61
C LYS A 41 1.12 -28.10 -5.96
N SER A 42 0.48 -27.33 -5.08
CA SER A 42 -0.88 -27.58 -4.65
C SER A 42 -1.79 -27.29 -5.83
N LYS A 43 -2.79 -28.13 -6.02
CA LYS A 43 -3.87 -27.89 -7.00
C LYS A 43 -4.84 -26.81 -6.54
N ASP A 44 -4.61 -26.25 -5.35
CA ASP A 44 -5.47 -25.24 -4.76
C ASP A 44 -5.37 -23.94 -5.56
N PRO A 45 -6.51 -23.25 -5.76
CA PRO A 45 -6.51 -21.96 -6.43
C PRO A 45 -5.66 -20.93 -5.68
N PRO A 46 -5.11 -19.92 -6.38
CA PRO A 46 -4.45 -18.81 -5.72
C PRO A 46 -5.41 -18.13 -4.72
N PRO A 47 -4.89 -17.56 -3.61
CA PRO A 47 -5.73 -16.85 -2.66
C PRO A 47 -6.45 -15.67 -3.31
N ASP A 48 -7.65 -15.36 -2.83
CA ASP A 48 -8.40 -14.21 -3.30
C ASP A 48 -7.64 -12.90 -3.02
N PRO A 49 -7.73 -11.90 -3.92
CA PRO A 49 -7.15 -10.59 -3.69
C PRO A 49 -7.72 -9.92 -2.43
N ILE A 50 -6.87 -9.22 -1.69
CA ILE A 50 -7.25 -8.50 -0.48
C ILE A 50 -7.47 -7.03 -0.84
N ALA A 51 -8.73 -6.59 -0.85
CA ALA A 51 -9.07 -5.20 -1.12
C ALA A 51 -9.22 -4.39 0.17
N VAL A 52 -8.47 -3.30 0.28
CA VAL A 52 -8.60 -2.30 1.35
C VAL A 52 -9.40 -1.12 0.81
N GLY A 53 -10.63 -0.99 1.30
CA GLY A 53 -11.52 0.12 0.97
C GLY A 53 -11.04 1.45 1.53
N LEU A 54 -11.49 2.54 0.90
CA LEU A 54 -11.18 3.89 1.35
C LEU A 54 -11.97 4.24 2.62
N GLN A 55 -11.26 4.49 3.71
CA GLN A 55 -11.83 4.97 4.96
C GLN A 55 -10.96 6.10 5.50
N VAL A 56 -11.57 7.27 5.74
CA VAL A 56 -10.84 8.43 6.28
C VAL A 56 -10.19 8.07 7.61
N GLY A 57 -8.90 8.34 7.72
CA GLY A 57 -8.09 8.04 8.91
C GLY A 57 -7.57 6.61 8.98
N LEU A 58 -7.94 5.72 8.05
CA LEU A 58 -7.38 4.37 8.00
C LEU A 58 -5.91 4.44 7.61
N ALA A 59 -5.08 3.75 8.39
CA ALA A 59 -3.65 3.63 8.19
C ALA A 59 -3.32 2.21 7.71
N LEU A 60 -2.84 2.08 6.48
CA LEU A 60 -2.45 0.82 5.86
C LEU A 60 -0.94 0.73 5.79
N LEU A 61 -0.37 -0.20 6.55
CA LEU A 61 1.07 -0.50 6.55
C LEU A 61 1.32 -1.80 5.77
N HIS A 62 2.18 -1.75 4.76
CA HIS A 62 2.58 -2.93 4.00
C HIS A 62 4.08 -2.98 3.74
N ARG A 63 4.61 -4.20 3.54
CA ARG A 63 6.03 -4.41 3.24
C ARG A 63 6.42 -3.74 1.92
N HIS A 64 7.67 -3.30 1.85
CA HIS A 64 8.27 -2.68 0.66
C HIS A 64 9.58 -3.39 0.28
N GLY A 65 10.01 -3.20 -0.97
CA GLY A 65 11.23 -3.80 -1.50
C GLY A 65 11.03 -5.27 -1.86
N ALA A 66 11.99 -6.12 -1.48
CA ALA A 66 11.99 -7.54 -1.86
C ALA A 66 10.79 -8.34 -1.30
N ASP A 67 10.20 -7.90 -0.19
CA ASP A 67 9.04 -8.55 0.44
C ASP A 67 7.73 -7.81 0.08
N CYS A 68 7.75 -6.92 -0.91
CA CYS A 68 6.56 -6.19 -1.32
C CYS A 68 5.57 -7.14 -2.01
N MET A 69 4.39 -7.31 -1.42
CA MET A 69 3.30 -8.00 -2.10
C MET A 69 2.88 -7.18 -3.33
N LEU A 70 2.55 -7.86 -4.43
CA LEU A 70 2.00 -7.22 -5.62
C LEU A 70 0.71 -6.50 -5.22
N HIS A 71 0.61 -5.22 -5.55
CA HIS A 71 -0.54 -4.41 -5.20
C HIS A 71 -0.77 -3.30 -6.22
N GLU A 72 -2.00 -2.81 -6.25
CA GLU A 72 -2.40 -1.68 -7.09
C GLU A 72 -3.37 -0.76 -6.35
N GLY A 73 -3.52 0.46 -6.85
CA GLY A 73 -4.71 1.27 -6.57
C GLY A 73 -5.70 1.05 -7.70
N ARG A 74 -6.89 0.55 -7.40
CA ARG A 74 -7.97 0.44 -8.38
C ARG A 74 -8.39 1.81 -8.91
N GLU A 75 -9.06 1.80 -10.04
CA GLU A 75 -9.62 3.00 -10.65
C GLU A 75 -10.57 3.73 -9.69
N VAL A 76 -10.44 5.06 -9.63
CA VAL A 76 -11.41 5.93 -8.99
C VAL A 76 -12.48 6.24 -10.02
N THR A 77 -13.70 5.76 -9.80
CA THR A 77 -14.81 5.91 -10.75
C THR A 77 -15.63 7.16 -10.50
N SER A 78 -15.50 7.78 -9.31
CA SER A 78 -16.11 9.05 -8.97
C SER A 78 -15.35 9.75 -7.85
N GLY A 79 -15.26 11.08 -7.92
CA GLY A 79 -14.54 11.91 -6.95
C GLY A 79 -13.02 11.81 -7.08
N GLU A 80 -12.31 12.07 -5.97
CA GLU A 80 -10.85 12.06 -5.93
C GLU A 80 -10.33 11.25 -4.73
N LYS A 81 -9.33 10.40 -4.99
CA LYS A 81 -8.63 9.65 -3.95
C LYS A 81 -7.43 10.45 -3.44
N TRP A 82 -7.44 10.80 -2.16
CA TRP A 82 -6.31 11.45 -1.49
C TRP A 82 -5.70 10.50 -0.45
N VAL A 83 -4.39 10.30 -0.54
CA VAL A 83 -3.61 9.51 0.41
C VAL A 83 -2.32 10.24 0.76
N ILE A 84 -1.89 10.13 2.02
CA ILE A 84 -0.50 10.44 2.39
C ILE A 84 0.28 9.14 2.36
N ARG A 85 1.40 9.14 1.63
CA ARG A 85 2.34 8.03 1.60
C ARG A 85 3.60 8.42 2.35
N THR A 86 4.04 7.56 3.25
CA THR A 86 5.35 7.66 3.89
C THR A 86 6.00 6.28 3.98
N ASP A 87 7.29 6.25 4.24
CA ASP A 87 8.13 5.06 4.19
C ASP A 87 8.92 4.88 5.48
N LEU A 88 9.01 3.64 5.95
CA LEU A 88 9.97 3.29 7.01
C LEU A 88 11.32 2.97 6.38
N CYS A 89 12.23 3.94 6.47
CA CYS A 89 13.60 3.83 6.01
C CYS A 89 14.52 3.36 7.14
N VAL A 90 15.25 2.27 6.90
CA VAL A 90 16.31 1.79 7.80
C VAL A 90 17.67 2.04 7.17
N LYS A 91 18.70 2.25 7.98
CA LYS A 91 20.07 2.44 7.50
C LYS A 91 20.53 1.20 6.72
N ARG A 92 21.24 1.39 5.61
CA ARG A 92 21.91 0.31 4.87
C ARG A 92 23.17 -0.17 5.59
#